data_AF-A0A450SID1-F1
#
_entry.id   AF-A0A450SID1-F1
#
_cell.length_a   1.000
_cell.length_b   1.000
_cell.length_c   1.000
_cell.angle_alpha   90.00
_cell.angle_beta   90.00
_cell.angle_gamma   90.00
#
_symmetry.space_group_name_H-M   'P 1'
#
loop_
_entity.id
_entity.type
_entity.pdbx_description
1 polymer ?
#
loop_
_entity_poly.entity_id
_entity_poly.type
_entity_poly.pdbx_seq_one_letter_code
_entity_poly.pdbx_strand_id
1 'polypeptide(L)'
;MQIANPIYDVVFKHLLEDNDIARLLVATILGREVTEISPLPQEKTIPMEQRRFTVYRLDYSARIRGSDGGYEQVIIEIQKAKFPADIM
;
A
#
# COMPACT_ATOMS: atom_id res chain seq x y z
N MET A 1 -9.85 -21.47 -11.68
CA MET A 1 -9.01 -20.57 -10.86
C MET A 1 -9.76 -19.26 -10.70
N GLN A 2 -9.99 -18.79 -9.48
CA GLN A 2 -10.59 -17.47 -9.21
C GLN A 2 -9.46 -16.51 -8.81
N ILE A 3 -9.44 -15.31 -9.39
CA ILE A 3 -8.41 -14.30 -9.14
C ILE A 3 -9.11 -13.11 -8.49
N ALA A 4 -8.63 -12.71 -7.30
CA ALA A 4 -9.13 -11.52 -6.62
C ALA A 4 -8.61 -10.27 -7.36
N ASN A 5 -9.51 -9.38 -7.78
CA ASN A 5 -9.13 -8.17 -8.51
C ASN A 5 -8.88 -7.00 -7.53
N PRO A 6 -7.62 -6.50 -7.41
CA PRO A 6 -7.26 -5.43 -6.48
C PRO A 6 -7.86 -4.06 -6.84
N ILE A 7 -8.58 -3.92 -7.98
CA ILE A 7 -9.32 -2.69 -8.30
C ILE A 7 -10.46 -2.43 -7.29
N TYR A 8 -11.03 -3.49 -6.71
CA TYR A 8 -12.08 -3.37 -5.69
C TYR A 8 -11.49 -3.07 -4.31
N ASP A 9 -12.07 -2.10 -3.59
CA ASP A 9 -11.57 -1.61 -2.30
C ASP A 9 -11.43 -2.73 -1.25
N VAL A 10 -12.43 -3.62 -1.16
CA VAL A 10 -12.44 -4.71 -0.17
C VAL A 10 -11.29 -5.69 -0.42
N VAL A 11 -11.02 -5.99 -1.69
CA VAL A 11 -9.94 -6.89 -2.09
C VAL A 11 -8.60 -6.23 -1.83
N PHE A 12 -8.44 -4.97 -2.26
CA PHE A 12 -7.23 -4.20 -2.05
C PHE A 12 -6.84 -4.11 -0.57
N LYS A 13 -7.81 -3.80 0.29
CA LYS A 13 -7.64 -3.75 1.73
C LYS A 13 -7.15 -5.10 2.28
N HIS A 14 -7.83 -6.20 1.95
CA HIS A 14 -7.42 -7.53 2.42
C HIS A 14 -6.02 -7.93 1.95
N LEU A 15 -5.66 -7.60 0.71
CA LEU A 15 -4.33 -7.91 0.18
C LEU A 15 -3.23 -7.14 0.91
N LEU A 16 -3.51 -5.92 1.39
CA LEU A 16 -2.53 -5.08 2.05
C LEU A 16 -2.44 -5.28 3.58
N GLU A 17 -3.44 -5.93 4.18
CA GLU A 17 -3.39 -6.38 5.58
C GLU A 17 -2.45 -7.58 5.78
N ASP A 18 -2.16 -8.34 4.72
CA ASP A 18 -1.19 -9.42 4.71
C ASP A 18 0.20 -8.92 4.27
N ASN A 19 1.20 -9.04 5.14
CA ASN A 19 2.54 -8.50 4.88
C ASN A 19 3.26 -9.17 3.70
N ASP A 20 3.06 -10.46 3.46
CA ASP A 20 3.73 -11.16 2.35
C ASP A 20 3.15 -10.72 1.01
N ILE A 21 1.82 -10.58 0.96
CA ILE A 21 1.12 -10.06 -0.22
C ILE A 21 1.45 -8.57 -0.43
N ALA A 22 1.44 -7.75 0.62
CA ALA A 22 1.81 -6.34 0.55
C ALA A 22 3.24 -6.16 0.04
N ARG A 23 4.19 -6.95 0.56
CA ARG A 23 5.58 -6.95 0.09
C ARG A 23 5.67 -7.26 -1.40
N LEU A 24 4.96 -8.29 -1.86
CA LEU A 24 4.94 -8.68 -3.27
C LEU A 24 4.35 -7.58 -4.15
N LEU A 25 3.22 -7.01 -3.75
CA LEU A 25 2.56 -5.93 -4.49
C LEU A 25 3.47 -4.71 -4.60
N VAL A 26 4.04 -4.27 -3.48
CA VAL A 26 4.96 -3.11 -3.43
C VAL A 26 6.22 -3.38 -4.26
N ALA A 27 6.82 -4.56 -4.14
CA ALA A 27 7.97 -4.96 -4.97
C ALA A 27 7.64 -4.92 -6.47
N THR A 28 6.44 -5.39 -6.84
CA THR A 28 5.95 -5.40 -8.22
C THR A 28 5.75 -3.98 -8.75
N ILE A 29 5.16 -3.09 -7.96
CA ILE A 29 4.93 -1.68 -8.34
C ILE A 29 6.26 -0.94 -8.49
N LEU A 30 7.20 -1.14 -7.57
CA LEU A 30 8.51 -0.48 -7.59
C LEU A 30 9.47 -1.06 -8.63
N GLY A 31 9.24 -2.30 -9.08
CA GLY A 31 10.20 -3.04 -9.91
C GLY A 31 11.51 -3.35 -9.18
N ARG A 32 11.48 -3.46 -7.85
CA ARG A 32 12.66 -3.62 -6.99
C ARG A 32 12.43 -4.72 -5.96
N GLU A 33 13.51 -5.34 -5.51
CA GLU A 33 13.46 -6.36 -4.46
C GLU A 33 13.18 -5.70 -3.10
N VAL A 34 11.96 -5.90 -2.58
CA VAL A 34 11.60 -5.56 -1.21
C VAL A 34 11.87 -6.79 -0.33
N THR A 35 12.85 -6.66 0.55
CA THR A 35 13.30 -7.75 1.44
C THR A 35 12.46 -7.86 2.71
N GLU A 36 12.02 -6.72 3.24
CA GLU A 36 11.20 -6.64 4.45
C GLU A 36 10.18 -5.50 4.27
N ILE A 37 8.97 -5.69 4.80
CA ILE A 37 7.94 -4.66 4.88
C ILE A 37 7.27 -4.76 6.26
N SER A 38 7.00 -3.61 6.88
CA SER A 38 6.27 -3.53 8.14
C SER A 38 5.24 -2.41 8.04
N PRO A 39 3.97 -2.66 8.42
CA PRO A 39 2.98 -1.59 8.48
C PRO A 39 3.38 -0.57 9.54
N LEU A 40 3.15 0.71 9.25
CA LEU A 40 3.28 1.79 10.21
C LEU A 40 1.93 2.03 10.92
N PRO A 41 1.93 2.56 12.15
CA PRO A 41 0.69 2.90 12.85
C PRO A 41 -0.15 3.88 12.01
N GLN A 42 -1.37 3.46 11.65
CA GLN A 42 -2.29 4.32 10.92
C GLN A 42 -3.07 5.19 11.90
N GLU A 43 -3.02 6.52 11.73
CA GLU A 43 -3.99 7.39 12.37
C GLU A 43 -5.39 7.08 11.82
N LYS A 44 -6.33 6.77 12.72
CA LYS A 44 -7.70 6.40 12.37
C LYS A 44 -8.31 7.42 11.38
N THR A 45 -8.82 6.92 10.26
CA THR A 45 -9.65 7.68 9.33
C THR A 45 -10.81 8.30 10.09
N ILE A 46 -10.86 9.63 10.11
CA ILE A 46 -11.93 10.43 10.71
C ILE A 46 -13.22 10.10 9.95
N PRO A 47 -14.34 9.75 10.61
CA PRO A 47 -15.61 9.62 9.93
C PRO A 47 -16.08 11.01 9.48
N MET A 48 -15.79 11.37 8.23
CA MET A 48 -16.36 12.56 7.61
C MET A 48 -17.80 12.25 7.21
N GLU A 49 -18.75 12.43 8.14
CA GLU A 49 -20.17 12.19 7.91
C GLU A 49 -20.82 13.00 6.77
N GLN A 50 -20.08 13.78 5.98
CA GLN A 50 -20.66 14.60 4.92
C GLN A 50 -19.87 14.70 3.60
N ARG A 51 -18.87 13.85 3.34
CA ARG A 51 -18.23 13.85 2.00
C ARG A 51 -18.06 12.44 1.42
N ARG A 52 -18.47 12.29 0.15
CA ARG A 52 -18.35 11.10 -0.71
C ARG A 52 -16.89 10.78 -1.12
N PHE A 53 -15.91 11.18 -0.32
CA PHE A 53 -14.48 11.04 -0.62
C PHE A 53 -13.91 9.98 0.31
N THR A 54 -13.49 8.85 -0.24
CA THR A 54 -12.91 7.73 0.51
C THR A 54 -11.54 7.44 -0.07
N VAL A 55 -10.53 8.18 0.39
CA VAL A 55 -9.14 7.80 0.15
C VAL A 55 -8.76 6.78 1.21
N TYR A 56 -8.31 5.61 0.77
CA TYR A 56 -7.71 4.61 1.63
C TYR A 56 -6.20 4.81 1.61
N ARG A 57 -5.60 5.05 2.79
CA ARG A 57 -4.19 5.34 2.95
C ARG A 57 -3.54 4.30 3.86
N LEU A 58 -2.38 3.82 3.44
CA LEU A 58 -1.58 2.85 4.17
C LEU A 58 -0.11 3.22 4.11
N ASP A 59 0.54 3.22 5.27
CA ASP A 59 1.95 3.52 5.39
C ASP A 59 2.73 2.27 5.77
N TYR A 60 3.88 2.09 5.13
CA TYR A 60 4.81 1.00 5.40
C TYR A 60 6.22 1.55 5.59
N SER A 61 6.99 0.89 6.45
CA SER A 61 8.44 0.92 6.35
C SER A 61 8.89 -0.29 5.54
N ALA A 62 9.82 -0.09 4.61
CA ALA A 62 10.30 -1.14 3.73
C ALA A 62 11.82 -1.11 3.60
N ARG A 63 12.43 -2.29 3.51
CA ARG A 63 13.85 -2.46 3.22
C ARG A 63 14.03 -2.96 1.79
N ILE A 64 14.67 -2.16 0.95
CA ILE A 64 14.85 -2.45 -0.47
C ILE A 64 16.32 -2.80 -0.74
N ARG A 65 16.57 -3.85 -1.53
CA ARG A 65 17.93 -4.19 -1.96
C ARG A 65 18.38 -3.27 -3.09
N GLY A 66 19.57 -2.70 -2.95
CA GLY A 66 20.26 -1.91 -3.97
C GLY A 66 20.92 -2.81 -5.02
N SER A 67 21.17 -2.25 -6.20
CA SER A 67 21.88 -2.97 -7.28
C SER A 67 23.34 -3.30 -6.94
N ASP A 68 23.92 -2.58 -5.97
CA ASP A 68 25.26 -2.80 -5.42
C ASP A 68 25.30 -3.85 -4.30
N GLY A 69 24.14 -4.47 -3.97
CA GLY A 69 23.99 -5.39 -2.85
C GLY A 69 23.78 -4.71 -1.50
N GLY A 70 23.75 -3.37 -1.46
CA GLY A 70 23.38 -2.59 -0.29
C GLY A 70 21.89 -2.66 0.04
N TYR A 71 21.49 -1.99 1.10
CA TYR A 71 20.09 -1.87 1.50
C TYR A 71 19.73 -0.42 1.80
N GLU A 72 18.52 -0.03 1.41
CA GLU A 72 17.91 1.24 1.79
C GLU A 72 16.66 0.98 2.61
N GLN A 73 16.45 1.83 3.62
CA GLN A 73 15.21 1.88 4.38
C GLN A 73 14.36 3.03 3.86
N VAL A 74 13.14 2.74 3.44
CA VAL A 74 12.20 3.73 2.90
C VAL A 74 10.86 3.69 3.64
N ILE A 75 10.14 4.80 3.58
CA ILE A 75 8.73 4.87 3.94
C ILE A 75 7.93 4.90 2.64
N ILE A 76 6.87 4.10 2.58
CA ILE A 76 6.00 3.96 1.42
C ILE A 76 4.59 4.28 1.88
N GLU A 77 3.99 5.32 1.29
CA GLU A 77 2.57 5.64 1.43
C GLU A 77 1.84 5.13 0.18
N ILE A 78 0.85 4.28 0.38
CA ILE A 78 -0.05 3.80 -0.66
C ILE A 78 -1.39 4.49 -0.48
N GLN A 79 -1.83 5.21 -1.51
CA GLN A 79 -3.14 5.86 -1.55
C GLN A 79 -3.99 5.24 -2.65
N LYS A 80 -5.18 4.75 -2.29
CA LYS A 80 -6.22 4.34 -3.24
C LYS A 80 -7.39 5.29 -3.12
N ALA A 81 -7.82 5.83 -4.25
CA ALA A 81 -9.04 6.63 -4.30
C ALA A 81 -9.93 6.22 -5.46
N LYS A 82 -11.18 6.69 -5.42
CA LYS A 82 -12.18 6.40 -6.44
C LYS A 82 -12.04 7.31 -7.65
N PHE A 83 -11.72 8.59 -7.43
CA PHE A 83 -11.50 9.57 -8.48
C PHE A 83 -10.11 10.20 -8.37
N PRO A 84 -9.46 10.57 -9.49
CA PRO A 84 -8.18 11.27 -9.44
C PRO A 84 -8.22 12.57 -8.61
N ALA A 85 -9.38 13.26 -8.62
CA ALA A 85 -9.59 14.47 -7.84
C ALA A 85 -9.56 14.27 -6.32
N ASP A 86 -9.63 13.02 -5.86
CA ASP A 86 -9.59 12.68 -4.43
C ASP A 86 -8.14 12.64 -3.89
N ILE A 87 -7.13 12.64 -4.77
CA ILE A 87 -5.69 12.53 -4.43
C ILE A 87 -4.94 13.84 -4.82
N MET A 88 -5.62 14.99 -4.78
CA MET A 88 -5.05 16.31 -5.08
C MET A 88 -4.75 17.12 -3.82
#